data_AF-A0A2N2JZF6-F1
#
_entry.id   AF-A0A2N2JZF6-F1
#
_cell.length_a   1.000
_cell.length_b   1.000
_cell.length_c   1.000
_cell.angle_alpha   90.00
_cell.angle_beta   90.00
_cell.angle_gamma   90.00
#
_symmetry.space_group_name_H-M   'P 1'
#
loop_
_entity.id
_entity.type
_entity.pdbx_description
1 polymer ?
#
loop_
_entity_poly.entity_id
_entity_poly.type
_entity_poly.pdbx_seq_one_letter_code
_entity_poly.pdbx_strand_id
1 'polypeptide(L)'
;MTLLISLIDIFLILLLLRLLIRSNEAFYDPIYRLIYRVTDPVLKASSYASRNVSGQVLVSVTVLVLLRGLLYSSGGSNTAASGIGMSLLQIFKLLFQAYAVFWFISVLSGWSYRTSIQGIIDRAFHPFNRLSWRFKIRKNHYYAFILVVLFGLYILLSGLVRYLFFQGSFSPFPLALVEPFLLVLALFPFPGFFSLVIIVGALLSWVSPDPSNAIVKAIYGISEPLLAPFRRVVPNLGGFDISPIIALFCFQLIGSLGQEIASRLVGF
;
A
#
# COMPACT_ATOMS: atom_id res chain seq x y z
N MET A 1 11.32 -20.19 -4.94
CA MET A 1 10.67 -19.26 -5.90
C MET A 1 9.80 -18.21 -5.22
N THR A 2 8.87 -18.58 -4.33
CA THR A 2 7.98 -17.64 -3.62
C THR A 2 8.72 -16.60 -2.78
N LEU A 3 9.73 -17.00 -2.00
CA LEU A 3 10.54 -16.06 -1.19
C LEU A 3 11.24 -14.99 -2.03
N LEU A 4 11.81 -15.39 -3.18
CA LEU A 4 12.49 -14.48 -4.10
C LEU A 4 11.52 -13.42 -4.65
N ILE A 5 10.32 -13.85 -5.05
CA ILE A 5 9.25 -12.97 -5.53
C ILE A 5 8.84 -11.98 -4.43
N SER A 6 8.64 -12.45 -3.20
CA SER A 6 8.28 -11.59 -2.07
C SER A 6 9.38 -10.57 -1.74
N LEU A 7 10.66 -10.95 -1.87
CA LEU A 7 11.77 -10.00 -1.71
C LEU A 7 11.76 -8.92 -2.80
N ILE A 8 11.47 -9.29 -4.05
CA ILE A 8 11.31 -8.33 -5.14
C ILE A 8 10.13 -7.39 -4.86
N ASP A 9 9.00 -7.90 -4.34
CA ASP A 9 7.86 -7.08 -3.94
C ASP A 9 8.21 -6.03 -2.88
N ILE A 10 8.91 -6.45 -1.83
CA ILE A 10 9.38 -5.54 -0.78
C ILE A 10 10.30 -4.47 -1.38
N PHE A 11 11.22 -4.88 -2.26
CA PHE A 11 12.15 -3.94 -2.88
C PHE A 11 11.43 -2.94 -3.81
N LEU A 12 10.44 -3.41 -4.56
CA LEU A 12 9.57 -2.57 -5.39
C LEU A 12 8.81 -1.55 -4.53
N ILE A 13 8.24 -1.95 -3.39
CA ILE A 13 7.59 -1.03 -2.44
C ILE A 13 8.58 0.05 -2.00
N LEU A 14 9.79 -0.33 -1.58
CA LEU A 14 10.79 0.61 -1.10
C LEU A 14 11.23 1.60 -2.19
N LEU A 15 11.41 1.13 -3.42
CA LEU A 15 11.72 1.99 -4.58
C LEU A 15 10.57 2.96 -4.88
N LEU A 16 9.33 2.50 -4.81
CA LEU A 16 8.16 3.36 -5.03
C LEU A 16 8.03 4.41 -3.92
N LEU A 17 8.24 4.03 -2.65
CA LEU A 17 8.28 4.96 -1.53
C LEU A 17 9.42 5.98 -1.70
N ARG A 18 10.57 5.57 -2.25
CA ARG A 18 11.70 6.47 -2.53
C ARG A 18 11.34 7.61 -3.49
N LEU A 19 10.37 7.44 -4.39
CA LEU A 19 9.88 8.53 -5.25
C LEU A 19 9.10 9.60 -4.48
N LEU A 20 8.50 9.23 -3.34
CA LEU A 20 7.69 10.13 -2.53
C LEU A 20 8.53 10.90 -1.51
N ILE A 21 9.71 10.38 -1.13
CA ILE A 21 10.55 10.97 -0.09
C ILE A 21 11.51 12.00 -0.68
N ARG A 22 11.54 13.19 -0.07
CA ARG A 22 12.47 14.26 -0.43
C ARG A 22 13.83 14.02 0.23
N SER A 23 14.89 14.35 -0.51
CA SER A 23 16.27 14.14 -0.07
C SER A 23 16.63 14.94 1.18
N ASN A 24 16.10 16.16 1.34
CA ASN A 24 16.37 17.02 2.49
C ASN A 24 15.77 16.47 3.81
N GLU A 25 14.59 15.87 3.75
CA GLU A 25 13.92 15.30 4.92
C GLU A 25 14.58 13.99 5.39
N ALA A 26 15.16 13.23 4.46
CA ALA A 26 15.86 11.97 4.77
C ALA A 26 17.09 12.16 5.67
N PHE A 27 17.64 13.37 5.72
CA PHE A 27 18.72 13.68 6.66
C PHE A 27 18.24 13.69 8.11
N TYR A 28 17.03 14.19 8.38
CA TYR A 28 16.52 14.37 9.74
C TYR A 28 15.68 13.18 10.22
N ASP A 29 15.06 12.45 9.29
CA ASP A 29 14.18 11.34 9.63
C ASP A 29 14.85 9.96 9.45
N PRO A 30 14.96 9.14 10.50
CA PRO A 30 15.63 7.84 10.40
C PRO A 30 14.85 6.82 9.57
N ILE A 31 13.52 6.93 9.41
CA ILE A 31 12.73 6.04 8.53
C ILE A 31 13.06 6.34 7.08
N TYR A 32 13.07 7.63 6.73
CA TYR A 32 13.44 8.03 5.38
C TYR A 32 14.89 7.66 5.08
N ARG A 33 15.78 7.84 6.05
CA ARG A 33 17.19 7.39 5.96
C ARG A 33 17.31 5.89 5.76
N LEU A 34 16.49 5.08 6.43
CA LEU A 34 16.46 3.62 6.26
C LEU A 34 16.05 3.25 4.84
N ILE A 35 14.97 3.85 4.32
CA ILE A 35 14.52 3.64 2.94
C ILE A 35 15.63 4.04 1.97
N TYR A 36 16.32 5.15 2.23
CA TYR A 36 17.46 5.58 1.42
C TYR A 36 18.57 4.53 1.42
N ARG A 37 19.00 4.10 2.60
CA ARG A 37 20.06 3.11 2.76
C ARG A 37 19.78 1.79 2.05
N VAL A 38 18.53 1.32 2.10
CA VAL A 38 18.14 0.05 1.47
C VAL A 38 18.05 0.19 -0.05
N THR A 39 17.60 1.35 -0.56
CA THR A 39 17.39 1.56 -2.00
C THR A 39 18.63 2.06 -2.75
N ASP A 40 19.51 2.80 -2.09
CA ASP A 40 20.72 3.38 -2.68
C ASP A 40 21.64 2.39 -3.41
N PRO A 41 21.95 1.17 -2.93
CA PRO A 41 22.82 0.26 -3.67
C PRO A 41 22.25 -0.10 -5.05
N VAL A 42 20.94 -0.29 -5.15
CA VAL A 42 20.28 -0.60 -6.43
C VAL A 42 20.17 0.65 -7.32
N LEU A 43 19.98 1.84 -6.73
CA LEU A 43 19.96 3.09 -7.49
C LEU A 43 21.33 3.48 -8.04
N LYS A 44 22.42 3.19 -7.30
CA LYS A 44 23.79 3.32 -7.81
C LYS A 44 24.05 2.37 -8.98
N ALA A 45 23.47 1.16 -8.96
CA ALA A 45 23.56 0.28 -10.11
C ALA A 45 22.79 0.84 -11.33
N SER A 46 21.66 1.52 -11.13
CA SER A 46 20.89 2.14 -12.22
C SER A 46 21.35 3.55 -12.60
N SER A 47 22.33 4.14 -11.90
CA SER A 47 22.88 5.46 -12.23
C SER A 47 23.63 5.50 -13.57
N TYR A 48 24.07 4.34 -14.06
CA TYR A 48 24.66 4.22 -15.40
C TYR A 48 23.65 4.50 -16.52
N ALA A 49 22.37 4.20 -16.30
CA ALA A 49 21.32 4.38 -17.31
C ALA A 49 20.63 5.74 -17.22
N SER A 50 20.52 6.35 -16.03
CA SER A 50 19.90 7.65 -15.86
C SER A 50 20.63 8.54 -14.85
N ARG A 51 20.81 9.82 -15.21
CA ARG A 51 21.42 10.83 -14.35
C ARG A 51 20.48 11.38 -13.27
N ASN A 52 19.17 11.31 -13.48
CA ASN A 52 18.17 11.81 -12.54
C ASN A 52 17.72 10.70 -11.58
N VAL A 53 17.54 11.03 -10.29
CA VAL A 53 17.11 10.06 -9.26
C VAL A 53 15.78 9.39 -9.62
N SER A 54 14.80 10.14 -10.11
CA SER A 54 13.52 9.58 -10.54
C SER A 54 13.68 8.63 -11.73
N GLY A 55 14.60 8.93 -12.66
CA GLY A 55 14.90 8.05 -13.79
C GLY A 55 15.62 6.76 -13.35
N GLN A 56 16.52 6.85 -12.38
CA GLN A 56 17.19 5.69 -11.78
C GLN A 56 16.20 4.74 -11.12
N VAL A 57 15.20 5.27 -10.41
CA VAL A 57 14.13 4.47 -9.81
C VAL A 57 13.25 3.83 -10.88
N LEU A 58 12.89 4.55 -11.94
CA LEU A 58 12.09 3.97 -13.02
C LEU A 58 12.83 2.82 -13.70
N VAL A 59 14.12 2.99 -14.01
CA VAL A 59 14.94 1.92 -14.58
C VAL A 59 15.02 0.71 -13.66
N SER A 60 15.27 0.91 -12.36
CA SER A 60 15.37 -0.21 -11.42
C SER A 60 14.02 -0.92 -11.25
N VAL A 61 12.92 -0.19 -11.19
CA VAL A 61 11.56 -0.77 -11.19
C VAL A 61 11.35 -1.59 -12.46
N THR A 62 11.61 -1.04 -13.65
CA THR A 62 11.46 -1.75 -14.93
C THR A 62 12.29 -3.04 -14.97
N VAL A 63 13.56 -2.99 -14.56
CA VAL A 63 14.42 -4.18 -14.51
C VAL A 63 13.84 -5.24 -13.58
N LEU A 64 13.38 -4.85 -12.38
CA LEU A 64 12.78 -5.77 -11.42
C LEU A 64 11.44 -6.35 -11.92
N VAL A 65 10.63 -5.57 -12.63
CA VAL A 65 9.40 -6.06 -13.28
C VAL A 65 9.74 -7.15 -14.29
N LEU A 66 10.74 -6.93 -15.14
CA LEU A 66 11.13 -7.88 -16.17
C LEU A 66 11.72 -9.16 -15.55
N LEU A 67 12.62 -9.02 -14.57
CA LEU A 67 13.18 -10.17 -13.85
C LEU A 67 12.09 -10.99 -13.16
N ARG A 68 11.14 -10.33 -12.50
CA ARG A 68 9.99 -10.99 -11.87
C ARG A 68 9.10 -11.67 -12.91
N GLY A 69 8.84 -11.03 -14.05
CA GLY A 69 8.09 -11.62 -15.15
C GLY A 69 8.75 -12.89 -15.71
N LEU A 70 10.07 -12.88 -15.86
CA LEU A 70 10.83 -14.06 -16.26
C LEU A 70 10.74 -15.17 -15.22
N LEU A 71 10.81 -14.84 -13.93
CA LEU A 71 10.61 -15.82 -12.85
C LEU A 71 9.22 -16.48 -12.92
N TYR A 72 8.16 -15.71 -13.23
CA TYR A 72 6.83 -16.27 -13.44
C TYR A 72 6.73 -17.20 -14.65
N SER A 73 7.44 -16.88 -15.73
CA SER A 73 7.50 -17.78 -16.90
C SER A 73 8.29 -19.06 -16.60
N SER A 74 9.34 -18.99 -15.77
CA SER A 74 10.17 -20.14 -15.41
C SER A 74 9.47 -21.15 -14.48
N GLY A 75 8.47 -20.69 -13.73
CA GLY A 75 7.76 -21.48 -12.73
C GLY A 75 6.49 -22.19 -13.21
N GLY A 76 6.14 -22.11 -14.51
CA GLY A 76 4.91 -22.71 -15.04
C GLY A 76 4.85 -22.77 -16.57
N SER A 77 3.67 -23.07 -17.14
CA SER A 77 3.41 -23.17 -18.58
C SER A 77 3.22 -21.82 -19.30
N ASN A 78 3.58 -20.72 -18.63
CA ASN A 78 3.32 -19.36 -19.09
C ASN A 78 4.41 -18.89 -20.06
N THR A 79 4.00 -18.23 -21.15
CA THR A 79 4.95 -17.59 -22.05
C THR A 79 5.67 -16.45 -21.35
N ALA A 80 6.84 -16.04 -21.85
CA ALA A 80 7.55 -14.87 -21.31
C ALA A 80 6.66 -13.61 -21.31
N ALA A 81 5.81 -13.45 -22.33
CA ALA A 81 4.87 -12.35 -22.43
C ALA A 81 3.82 -12.38 -21.30
N SER A 82 3.17 -13.51 -21.06
CA SER A 82 2.20 -13.61 -19.94
C SER A 82 2.88 -13.49 -18.58
N GLY A 83 4.14 -13.94 -18.46
CA GLY A 83 5.02 -13.69 -17.31
C GLY A 83 5.14 -12.21 -16.96
N ILE A 84 5.52 -11.40 -17.95
CA ILE A 84 5.64 -9.93 -17.82
C ILE A 84 4.27 -9.30 -17.49
N GLY A 85 3.22 -9.75 -18.17
CA GLY A 85 1.85 -9.32 -17.89
C GLY A 85 1.43 -9.54 -16.43
N MET A 86 1.73 -10.72 -15.86
CA MET A 86 1.44 -11.03 -14.46
C MET A 86 2.21 -10.11 -13.51
N SER A 87 3.49 -9.85 -13.80
CA SER A 87 4.30 -8.93 -12.98
C SER A 87 3.75 -7.50 -13.00
N LEU A 88 3.30 -7.01 -14.17
CA LEU A 88 2.69 -5.68 -14.28
C LEU A 88 1.39 -5.58 -13.47
N LEU A 89 0.52 -6.59 -13.57
CA LEU A 89 -0.72 -6.65 -12.79
C LEU A 89 -0.46 -6.61 -11.29
N GLN A 90 0.53 -7.36 -10.81
CA GLN A 90 0.88 -7.36 -9.38
C GLN A 90 1.44 -6.02 -8.92
N ILE A 91 2.22 -5.32 -9.74
CA ILE A 91 2.71 -3.98 -9.40
C ILE A 91 1.55 -3.00 -9.31
N PHE A 92 0.57 -3.07 -10.21
CA PHE A 92 -0.63 -2.23 -10.12
C PHE A 92 -1.48 -2.57 -8.90
N LYS A 93 -1.61 -3.86 -8.56
CA LYS A 93 -2.27 -4.31 -7.31
C LYS A 93 -1.56 -3.76 -6.08
N LEU A 94 -0.23 -3.86 -6.03
CA LEU A 94 0.60 -3.39 -4.93
C LEU A 94 0.52 -1.87 -4.79
N LEU A 95 0.60 -1.13 -5.90
CA LEU A 95 0.40 0.32 -5.92
C LEU A 95 -0.98 0.68 -5.40
N PHE A 96 -2.03 0.05 -5.93
CA PHE A 96 -3.40 0.28 -5.47
C PHE A 96 -3.55 0.02 -3.96
N GLN A 97 -3.02 -1.09 -3.45
CA GLN A 97 -3.04 -1.40 -2.02
C GLN A 97 -2.28 -0.37 -1.18
N ALA A 98 -1.09 0.07 -1.62
CA ALA A 98 -0.33 1.11 -0.94
C ALA A 98 -1.11 2.43 -0.86
N TYR A 99 -1.75 2.85 -1.96
CA TYR A 99 -2.59 4.04 -1.99
C TYR A 99 -3.88 3.86 -1.16
N ALA A 100 -4.47 2.65 -1.14
CA ALA A 100 -5.64 2.34 -0.31
C ALA A 100 -5.30 2.40 1.18
N VAL A 101 -4.11 1.93 1.58
CA VAL A 101 -3.58 2.09 2.94
C VAL A 101 -3.46 3.57 3.30
N PHE A 102 -2.81 4.36 2.46
CA PHE A 102 -2.69 5.81 2.67
C PHE A 102 -4.05 6.51 2.75
N TRP A 103 -5.01 6.06 1.93
CA TRP A 103 -6.35 6.62 1.89
C TRP A 103 -7.08 6.33 3.19
N PHE A 104 -7.03 5.08 3.65
CA PHE A 104 -7.68 4.65 4.86
C PHE A 104 -7.09 5.35 6.10
N ILE A 105 -5.76 5.44 6.18
CA ILE A 105 -5.08 6.20 7.26
C ILE A 105 -5.51 7.66 7.23
N SER A 106 -5.56 8.28 6.05
CA SER A 106 -5.94 9.69 5.92
C SER A 106 -7.40 9.94 6.32
N VAL A 107 -8.30 9.00 6.02
CA VAL A 107 -9.71 9.05 6.44
C VAL A 107 -9.84 8.98 7.97
N LEU A 108 -9.08 8.09 8.63
CA LEU A 108 -9.19 7.86 10.07
C LEU A 108 -8.39 8.84 10.94
N SER A 109 -7.20 9.25 10.49
CA SER A 109 -6.25 10.04 11.29
C SER A 109 -6.73 11.48 11.52
N GLY A 110 -7.58 12.00 10.62
CA GLY A 110 -7.83 13.44 10.56
C GLY A 110 -6.53 14.23 10.42
N TRP A 111 -6.58 15.56 10.54
CA TRP A 111 -5.39 16.42 10.44
C TRP A 111 -4.48 16.40 11.69
N SER A 112 -4.65 15.44 12.61
CA SER A 112 -4.20 15.57 14.00
C SER A 112 -2.78 15.07 14.30
N TYR A 113 -2.18 14.22 13.47
CA TYR A 113 -0.91 13.54 13.78
C TYR A 113 0.21 13.76 12.74
N ARG A 114 0.85 14.94 12.72
CA ARG A 114 2.00 15.21 11.82
C ARG A 114 3.18 14.26 12.08
N THR A 115 3.16 13.10 11.45
CA THR A 115 4.23 12.10 11.44
C THR A 115 4.91 12.08 10.08
N SER A 116 6.07 11.44 10.02
CA SER A 116 6.81 11.20 8.78
C SER A 116 5.97 10.45 7.74
N ILE A 117 5.06 9.58 8.17
CA ILE A 117 4.16 8.87 7.26
C ILE A 117 3.15 9.84 6.65
N GLN A 118 2.60 10.79 7.43
CA GLN A 118 1.70 11.80 6.86
C GLN A 118 2.38 12.61 5.76
N GLY A 119 3.66 12.95 5.92
CA GLY A 119 4.41 13.61 4.85
C GLY A 119 4.47 12.79 3.56
N ILE A 120 4.61 11.46 3.64
CA ILE A 120 4.57 10.57 2.46
C ILE A 120 3.16 10.55 1.86
N ILE A 121 2.13 10.42 2.71
CA ILE A 121 0.72 10.38 2.30
C ILE A 121 0.32 11.68 1.56
N ASP A 122 0.66 12.84 2.12
CA ASP A 122 0.36 14.15 1.54
C ASP A 122 0.97 14.31 0.14
N ARG A 123 2.19 13.79 -0.05
CA ARG A 123 2.90 13.80 -1.34
C ARG A 123 2.29 12.81 -2.33
N ALA A 124 1.93 11.61 -1.86
CA ALA A 124 1.23 10.62 -2.67
C ALA A 124 -0.11 11.16 -3.19
N PHE A 125 -0.83 11.93 -2.35
CA PHE A 125 -2.12 12.52 -2.71
C PHE A 125 -2.04 13.87 -3.43
N HIS A 126 -0.86 14.48 -3.52
CA HIS A 126 -0.67 15.72 -4.27
C HIS A 126 -1.21 15.71 -5.71
N PRO A 127 -0.95 14.69 -6.57
CA PRO A 127 -1.54 14.64 -7.91
C PRO A 127 -3.07 14.58 -7.88
N PHE A 128 -3.65 13.85 -6.92
CA PHE A 128 -5.10 13.75 -6.75
C PHE A 128 -5.72 15.05 -6.24
N ASN A 129 -5.00 15.81 -5.41
CA ASN A 129 -5.42 17.14 -4.98
C ASN A 129 -5.46 18.11 -6.17
N ARG A 130 -4.45 18.09 -7.06
CA ARG A 130 -4.52 18.90 -8.29
C ARG A 130 -5.70 18.51 -9.18
N LEU A 131 -6.03 17.22 -9.22
CA LEU A 131 -7.17 16.72 -9.99
C LEU A 131 -8.52 17.13 -9.36
N SER A 132 -8.64 17.06 -8.03
CA SER A 132 -9.87 17.43 -7.33
C SER A 132 -10.22 18.92 -7.52
N TRP A 133 -9.21 19.78 -7.58
CA TRP A 133 -9.36 21.20 -7.91
C TRP A 133 -9.90 21.42 -9.33
N ARG A 134 -9.47 20.61 -10.31
CA ARG A 134 -10.01 20.69 -11.68
C ARG A 134 -11.50 20.36 -11.74
N PHE A 135 -11.93 19.39 -10.94
CA PHE A 135 -13.33 18.98 -10.85
C PHE A 135 -14.14 19.75 -9.78
N LYS A 136 -13.55 20.78 -9.14
CA LYS A 136 -14.19 21.60 -8.08
C LYS A 136 -14.84 20.76 -6.96
N ILE A 137 -14.23 19.65 -6.57
CA ILE A 137 -14.77 18.74 -5.55
C ILE A 137 -14.75 19.41 -4.17
N ARG A 138 -15.89 19.37 -3.46
CA ARG A 138 -16.00 19.88 -2.09
C ARG A 138 -15.15 19.06 -1.12
N LYS A 139 -14.57 19.71 -0.10
CA LYS A 139 -13.72 19.08 0.93
C LYS A 139 -14.32 17.80 1.54
N ASN A 140 -15.63 17.77 1.83
CA ASN A 140 -16.29 16.60 2.43
C ASN A 140 -16.27 15.35 1.54
N HIS A 141 -16.22 15.53 0.21
CA HIS A 141 -16.22 14.43 -0.76
C HIS A 141 -14.81 14.13 -1.29
N TYR A 142 -13.77 14.76 -0.74
CA TYR A 142 -12.40 14.62 -1.22
C TYR A 142 -11.89 13.17 -1.14
N TYR A 143 -12.08 12.51 0.01
CA TYR A 143 -11.65 11.12 0.18
C TYR A 143 -12.45 10.15 -0.68
N ALA A 144 -13.77 10.35 -0.82
CA ALA A 144 -14.59 9.55 -1.73
C ALA A 144 -14.12 9.71 -3.19
N PHE A 145 -13.81 10.93 -3.60
CA PHE A 145 -13.24 11.21 -4.93
C PHE A 145 -11.91 10.47 -5.15
N ILE A 146 -10.97 10.51 -4.19
CA ILE A 146 -9.71 9.77 -4.30
C ILE A 146 -9.97 8.28 -4.51
N LEU A 147 -10.87 7.68 -3.73
CA LEU A 147 -11.18 6.25 -3.85
C LEU A 147 -11.71 5.91 -5.25
N VAL A 148 -12.66 6.71 -5.77
CA VAL A 148 -13.21 6.51 -7.12
C VAL A 148 -12.13 6.63 -8.19
N VAL A 149 -11.23 7.62 -8.08
CA VAL A 149 -10.12 7.78 -9.03
C VAL A 149 -9.15 6.60 -8.94
N LEU A 150 -8.82 6.13 -7.74
CA LEU A 150 -7.95 4.96 -7.55
C LEU A 150 -8.56 3.70 -8.16
N PHE A 151 -9.87 3.47 -7.96
CA PHE A 151 -10.60 2.35 -8.56
C PHE A 151 -10.58 2.46 -10.09
N GLY A 152 -10.94 3.62 -10.64
CA GLY A 152 -10.95 3.84 -12.09
C GLY A 152 -9.57 3.65 -12.72
N LEU A 153 -8.52 4.18 -12.08
CA LEU A 153 -7.14 4.03 -12.55
C LEU A 153 -6.70 2.56 -12.50
N TYR A 154 -7.02 1.84 -11.42
CA TYR A 154 -6.70 0.42 -11.30
C TYR A 154 -7.37 -0.42 -12.39
N ILE A 155 -8.67 -0.20 -12.61
CA ILE A 155 -9.45 -0.92 -13.62
C ILE A 155 -8.92 -0.64 -15.02
N LEU A 156 -8.60 0.63 -15.33
CA LEU A 156 -8.04 1.03 -16.61
C LEU A 156 -6.68 0.35 -16.86
N LEU A 157 -5.75 0.47 -15.91
CA LEU A 157 -4.40 -0.06 -16.07
C LEU A 157 -4.36 -1.58 -16.08
N SER A 158 -5.10 -2.24 -15.18
CA SER A 158 -5.18 -3.70 -15.14
C SER A 158 -5.92 -4.27 -16.36
N GLY A 159 -7.00 -3.63 -16.81
CA GLY A 159 -7.71 -3.97 -18.03
C GLY A 159 -6.83 -3.85 -19.27
N LEU A 160 -6.02 -2.79 -19.37
CA LEU A 160 -5.06 -2.61 -20.46
C LEU A 160 -4.01 -3.73 -20.47
N VAL A 161 -3.44 -4.08 -19.32
CA VAL A 161 -2.46 -5.18 -19.25
C VAL A 161 -3.09 -6.53 -19.60
N ARG A 162 -4.32 -6.80 -19.13
CA ARG A 162 -5.07 -8.01 -19.52
C ARG A 162 -5.27 -8.09 -21.02
N TYR A 163 -5.68 -6.98 -21.63
CA TYR A 163 -5.86 -6.91 -23.07
C TYR A 163 -4.56 -7.20 -23.83
N LEU A 164 -3.45 -6.54 -23.46
CA LEU A 164 -2.18 -6.67 -24.18
C LEU A 164 -1.47 -8.03 -23.99
N PHE A 165 -1.58 -8.63 -22.80
CA PHE A 165 -0.77 -9.80 -22.44
C PHE A 165 -1.57 -11.11 -22.27
N PHE A 166 -2.90 -11.04 -22.19
CA PHE A 166 -3.78 -12.18 -21.91
C PHE A 166 -4.95 -12.26 -22.91
N GLN A 167 -4.61 -12.53 -24.17
CA GLN A 167 -5.56 -12.85 -25.25
C GLN A 167 -6.64 -11.78 -25.54
N GLY A 168 -6.36 -10.50 -25.30
CA GLY A 168 -7.25 -9.42 -25.71
C GLY A 168 -8.60 -9.38 -24.98
N SER A 169 -8.72 -10.05 -23.83
CA SER A 169 -9.98 -10.13 -23.10
C SER A 169 -10.13 -8.99 -22.10
N PHE A 170 -11.18 -8.18 -22.26
CA PHE A 170 -11.61 -7.26 -21.22
C PHE A 170 -12.50 -7.99 -20.22
N SER A 171 -12.23 -7.79 -18.93
CA SER A 171 -13.17 -8.21 -17.90
C SER A 171 -14.45 -7.38 -18.06
N PRO A 172 -15.65 -8.00 -18.02
CA PRO A 172 -16.90 -7.27 -17.92
C PRO A 172 -16.85 -6.25 -16.79
N PHE A 173 -17.42 -5.06 -17.00
CA PHE A 173 -17.30 -3.94 -16.06
C PHE A 173 -17.70 -4.31 -14.61
N PRO A 174 -18.78 -5.07 -14.34
CA PRO A 174 -19.11 -5.49 -12.98
C PRO A 174 -18.01 -6.32 -12.32
N LEU A 175 -17.40 -7.26 -13.06
CA LEU A 175 -16.31 -8.10 -12.55
C LEU A 175 -15.03 -7.29 -12.32
N ALA A 176 -14.78 -6.28 -13.16
CA ALA A 176 -13.63 -5.39 -12.99
C ALA A 176 -13.72 -4.55 -11.71
N LEU A 177 -14.92 -4.25 -11.20
CA LEU A 177 -15.12 -3.53 -9.94
C LEU A 177 -14.86 -4.39 -8.69
N VAL A 178 -15.03 -5.71 -8.78
CA VAL A 178 -14.91 -6.57 -7.60
C VAL A 178 -13.46 -6.71 -7.16
N GLU A 179 -12.52 -6.77 -8.09
CA GLU A 179 -11.11 -6.92 -7.77
C GLU A 179 -10.54 -5.77 -6.91
N PRO A 180 -10.63 -4.47 -7.28
CA PRO A 180 -10.16 -3.39 -6.41
C PRO A 180 -10.89 -3.36 -5.07
N PHE A 181 -12.17 -3.75 -5.02
CA PHE A 181 -12.91 -3.87 -3.78
C PHE A 181 -12.31 -4.96 -2.85
N LEU A 182 -12.05 -6.15 -3.40
CA LEU A 182 -11.37 -7.24 -2.69
C LEU A 182 -9.98 -6.83 -2.19
N LEU A 183 -9.24 -6.04 -2.96
CA LEU A 183 -7.92 -5.56 -2.56
C LEU A 183 -7.96 -4.63 -1.35
N VAL A 184 -8.98 -3.78 -1.23
CA VAL A 184 -9.20 -2.94 -0.04
C VAL A 184 -9.58 -3.81 1.16
N LEU A 185 -10.50 -4.75 0.98
CA LEU A 185 -10.90 -5.67 2.06
C LEU A 185 -9.73 -6.54 2.54
N ALA A 186 -8.82 -6.92 1.64
CA ALA A 186 -7.62 -7.70 1.95
C ALA A 186 -6.59 -6.98 2.83
N LEU A 187 -6.78 -5.70 3.15
CA LEU A 187 -5.88 -4.99 4.07
C LEU A 187 -6.09 -5.38 5.54
N PHE A 188 -7.24 -5.95 5.89
CA PHE A 188 -7.68 -6.18 7.27
C PHE A 188 -7.48 -7.60 7.82
N PRO A 189 -7.78 -8.70 7.08
CA PRO A 189 -7.59 -10.06 7.58
C PRO A 189 -6.13 -10.32 7.92
N PHE A 190 -5.82 -11.10 8.96
CA PHE A 190 -4.44 -11.48 9.29
C PHE A 190 -3.82 -12.42 8.24
N PRO A 191 -2.56 -12.21 7.79
CA PRO A 191 -1.56 -11.23 8.24
C PRO A 191 -1.52 -9.92 7.43
N GLY A 192 -2.66 -9.37 7.03
CA GLY A 192 -2.81 -8.15 6.27
C GLY A 192 -2.20 -6.93 6.95
N PHE A 193 -1.91 -5.89 6.16
CA PHE A 193 -1.12 -4.73 6.60
C PHE A 193 -1.63 -4.12 7.91
N PHE A 194 -2.92 -3.81 8.02
CA PHE A 194 -3.45 -3.15 9.22
C PHE A 194 -3.45 -4.07 10.44
N SER A 195 -3.69 -5.37 10.27
CA SER A 195 -3.59 -6.33 11.36
C SER A 195 -2.17 -6.38 11.93
N LEU A 196 -1.15 -6.43 11.08
CA LEU A 196 0.25 -6.41 11.50
C LEU A 196 0.61 -5.12 12.21
N VAL A 197 0.18 -3.96 11.68
CA VAL A 197 0.47 -2.67 12.33
C VAL A 197 -0.18 -2.57 13.71
N ILE A 198 -1.41 -3.05 13.86
CA ILE A 198 -2.09 -3.08 15.17
C ILE A 198 -1.35 -4.02 16.13
N ILE A 199 -0.96 -5.22 15.70
CA ILE A 199 -0.20 -6.17 16.52
C ILE A 199 1.12 -5.54 16.97
N VAL A 200 1.90 -4.98 16.05
CA VAL A 200 3.17 -4.33 16.40
C VAL A 200 2.92 -3.15 17.34
N GLY A 201 1.90 -2.32 17.10
CA GLY A 201 1.54 -1.22 18.00
C GLY A 201 1.17 -1.68 19.42
N ALA A 202 0.47 -2.80 19.55
CA ALA A 202 0.14 -3.42 20.84
C ALA A 202 1.39 -3.99 21.54
N LEU A 203 2.29 -4.62 20.80
CA LEU A 203 3.57 -5.07 21.36
C LEU A 203 4.41 -3.90 21.86
N LEU A 204 4.42 -2.77 21.14
CA LEU A 204 5.12 -1.56 21.58
C LEU A 204 4.48 -0.97 22.84
N SER A 205 3.15 -1.02 23.04
CA SER A 205 2.55 -0.50 24.27
C SER A 205 2.93 -1.32 25.51
N TRP A 206 3.12 -2.63 25.37
CA TRP A 206 3.58 -3.49 26.48
C TRP A 206 5.04 -3.26 26.85
N VAL A 207 5.92 -3.07 25.85
CA VAL A 207 7.35 -2.86 26.08
C VAL A 207 7.66 -1.40 26.44
N SER A 208 6.78 -0.45 26.09
CA SER A 208 6.93 0.99 26.32
C SER A 208 8.30 1.55 25.87
N PRO A 209 8.67 1.39 24.59
CA PRO A 209 9.92 1.91 24.06
C PRO A 209 9.92 3.44 23.98
N ASP A 210 11.11 4.05 23.82
CA ASP A 210 11.27 5.50 23.74
C ASP A 210 10.31 6.14 22.71
N PRO A 211 9.34 6.99 23.16
CA PRO A 211 8.38 7.66 22.28
C PRO A 211 9.03 8.61 21.27
N SER A 212 10.28 9.02 21.50
CA SER A 212 11.01 9.91 20.60
C SER A 212 11.43 9.22 19.28
N ASN A 213 11.53 7.87 19.30
CA ASN A 213 11.95 7.06 18.17
C ASN A 213 10.97 7.16 17.00
N ALA A 214 11.47 7.48 15.80
CA ALA A 214 10.61 7.68 14.64
C ALA A 214 9.83 6.42 14.24
N ILE A 215 10.40 5.22 14.41
CA ILE A 215 9.72 3.95 14.11
C ILE A 215 8.49 3.79 15.03
N VAL A 216 8.67 4.10 16.31
CA VAL A 216 7.58 4.09 17.30
C VAL A 216 6.51 5.12 16.93
N LYS A 217 6.90 6.35 16.61
CA LYS A 217 5.99 7.42 16.14
C LYS A 217 5.25 7.02 14.87
N ALA A 218 5.90 6.31 13.96
CA ALA A 218 5.31 5.86 12.71
C ALA A 218 4.27 4.76 12.93
N ILE A 219 4.60 3.77 13.75
CA ILE A 219 3.68 2.68 14.09
C ILE A 219 2.46 3.23 14.82
N TYR A 220 2.65 4.05 15.86
CA TYR A 220 1.53 4.72 16.53
C TYR A 220 0.77 5.67 15.61
N GLY A 221 1.44 6.36 14.69
CA GLY A 221 0.78 7.22 13.70
C GLY A 221 -0.19 6.49 12.79
N ILE A 222 0.00 5.18 12.57
CA ILE A 222 -0.92 4.32 11.81
C ILE A 222 -1.89 3.58 12.74
N SER A 223 -1.41 3.03 13.86
CA SER A 223 -2.23 2.21 14.76
C SER A 223 -3.22 3.02 15.59
N GLU A 224 -2.86 4.22 16.04
CA GLU A 224 -3.72 5.06 16.88
C GLU A 224 -5.04 5.44 16.19
N PRO A 225 -5.07 5.90 14.92
CA PRO A 225 -6.33 6.13 14.22
C PRO A 225 -7.24 4.89 14.12
N LEU A 226 -6.64 3.69 14.08
CA LEU A 226 -7.36 2.42 14.01
C LEU A 226 -7.90 2.01 15.38
N LEU A 227 -7.16 2.29 16.46
CA LEU A 227 -7.46 1.88 17.83
C LEU A 227 -8.29 2.89 18.60
N ALA A 228 -8.19 4.19 18.28
CA ALA A 228 -8.87 5.27 18.97
C ALA A 228 -10.40 5.09 19.06
N PRO A 229 -11.12 4.61 18.03
CA PRO A 229 -12.55 4.32 18.14
C PRO A 229 -12.85 3.24 19.18
N PHE A 230 -12.03 2.19 19.25
CA PHE A 230 -12.21 1.07 20.19
C PHE A 230 -11.88 1.49 21.63
N ARG A 231 -10.83 2.29 21.83
CA ARG A 231 -10.46 2.84 23.15
C ARG A 231 -11.52 3.73 23.77
N ARG A 232 -12.40 4.33 22.97
CA ARG A 232 -13.53 5.12 23.49
C ARG A 232 -14.66 4.25 24.06
N VAL A 233 -14.74 3.00 23.63
CA VAL A 233 -15.81 2.05 24.01
C VAL A 233 -15.32 1.09 25.09
N VAL A 234 -14.05 0.67 25.02
CA VAL A 234 -13.48 -0.31 25.94
C VAL A 234 -12.98 0.42 27.21
N PRO A 235 -13.50 0.09 28.40
CA PRO A 235 -13.00 0.67 29.65
C PRO A 235 -11.56 0.22 29.91
N ASN A 236 -10.73 1.12 30.44
CA ASN A 236 -9.34 0.80 30.80
C ASN A 236 -9.32 -0.23 31.95
N LEU A 237 -9.04 -1.50 31.64
CA LEU A 237 -8.93 -2.58 32.61
C LEU A 237 -7.54 -2.57 33.26
N GLY A 238 -7.33 -1.63 34.19
CA GLY A 238 -6.16 -1.66 35.09
C GLY A 238 -4.80 -1.47 34.41
N GLY A 239 -4.73 -0.68 33.33
CA GLY A 239 -3.48 -0.38 32.61
C GLY A 239 -3.16 -1.32 31.45
N PHE A 240 -3.92 -2.40 31.26
CA PHE A 240 -3.80 -3.28 30.09
C PHE A 240 -4.80 -2.85 29.00
N ASP A 241 -4.29 -2.36 27.87
CA ASP A 241 -5.12 -1.95 26.74
C ASP A 241 -5.54 -3.18 25.91
N ILE A 242 -6.79 -3.62 26.09
CA ILE A 242 -7.41 -4.75 25.35
C ILE A 242 -7.98 -4.28 24.00
N SER A 243 -8.02 -2.97 23.76
CA SER A 243 -8.54 -2.40 22.51
C SER A 243 -7.90 -2.98 21.25
N PRO A 244 -6.58 -3.31 21.20
CA PRO A 244 -5.99 -3.97 20.03
C PRO A 244 -6.59 -5.34 19.72
N ILE A 245 -6.91 -6.14 20.73
CA ILE A 245 -7.48 -7.48 20.53
C ILE A 245 -8.89 -7.34 19.93
N ILE A 246 -9.70 -6.46 20.49
CA ILE A 246 -11.08 -6.21 20.02
C ILE A 246 -11.04 -5.61 18.61
N ALA A 247 -10.15 -4.65 18.36
CA ALA A 247 -9.98 -4.04 17.05
C ALA A 247 -9.57 -5.08 15.99
N LEU A 248 -8.58 -5.93 16.29
CA LEU A 248 -8.15 -7.01 15.40
C LEU A 248 -9.30 -7.96 15.07
N PHE A 249 -10.05 -8.39 16.08
CA PHE A 249 -11.21 -9.27 15.88
C PHE A 249 -12.26 -8.61 14.97
N CYS A 250 -12.66 -7.36 15.25
CA CYS A 250 -13.63 -6.64 14.43
C CYS A 250 -13.15 -6.43 12.99
N PHE A 251 -11.92 -5.95 12.80
CA PHE A 251 -11.36 -5.74 11.46
C PHE A 251 -11.22 -7.05 10.68
N GLN A 252 -10.79 -8.12 11.34
CA GLN A 252 -10.65 -9.42 10.70
C GLN A 252 -12.00 -9.99 10.29
N LEU A 253 -13.03 -9.89 11.13
CA LEU A 253 -14.38 -10.32 10.77
C LEU A 253 -14.93 -9.51 9.60
N ILE A 254 -14.82 -8.18 9.62
CA ILE A 254 -15.32 -7.32 8.54
C ILE A 254 -14.58 -7.63 7.23
N GLY A 255 -13.26 -7.78 7.28
CA GLY A 255 -12.43 -8.11 6.13
C GLY A 255 -12.75 -9.48 5.55
N SER A 256 -12.83 -10.52 6.39
CA SER A 256 -13.08 -11.89 5.93
C SER A 256 -14.49 -12.09 5.40
N LEU A 257 -15.51 -11.54 6.08
CA LEU A 257 -16.90 -11.59 5.61
C LEU A 257 -17.07 -10.80 4.31
N GLY A 258 -16.46 -9.62 4.21
CA GLY A 258 -16.48 -8.84 2.98
C GLY A 258 -15.87 -9.62 1.81
N GLN A 259 -14.76 -10.32 2.04
CA GLN A 259 -14.12 -11.15 1.02
C GLN A 259 -15.00 -12.33 0.61
N GLU A 260 -15.62 -13.01 1.56
CA GLU A 260 -16.53 -14.15 1.31
C GLU A 260 -17.77 -13.72 0.53
N ILE A 261 -18.33 -12.55 0.83
CA ILE A 261 -19.47 -12.02 0.05
C ILE A 261 -19.01 -11.67 -1.36
N ALA A 262 -17.87 -11.01 -1.50
CA ALA A 262 -17.35 -10.59 -2.80
C ALA A 262 -16.92 -11.78 -3.68
N SER A 263 -16.38 -12.87 -3.10
CA SER A 263 -16.07 -14.09 -3.85
C SER A 263 -17.34 -14.75 -4.39
N ARG A 264 -18.38 -14.88 -3.56
CA ARG A 264 -19.68 -15.43 -3.97
C ARG A 264 -20.35 -14.63 -5.08
N LEU A 265 -20.22 -13.29 -5.07
CA LEU A 265 -20.76 -12.42 -6.12
C LEU A 265 -20.04 -12.57 -7.47
N VAL A 266 -18.79 -13.01 -7.47
CA VAL A 266 -17.99 -13.24 -8.71
C VAL A 266 -18.25 -14.62 -9.31
N GLY A 267 -18.95 -15.50 -8.60
CA GLY A 267 -19.34 -16.82 -9.11
C GLY A 267 -18.27 -17.90 -8.91
N PHE A 268 -17.57 -17.87 -7.78
CA PHE A 268 -16.83 -19.02 -7.24
C PHE A 268 -17.42 -19.43 -5.89
#